data_AF-A0A7S3HFP9-F1
#
_entry.id   AF-A0A7S3HFP9-F1
#
_cell.length_a   1.000
_cell.length_b   1.000
_cell.length_c   1.000
_cell.angle_alpha   90.00
_cell.angle_beta   90.00
_cell.angle_gamma   90.00
#
_symmetry.space_group_name_H-M   'P 1'
#
loop_
_entity.id
_entity.type
_entity.pdbx_description
1 polymer ?
#
loop_
_entity_poly.entity_id
_entity_poly.type
_entity_poly.pdbx_seq_one_letter_code
_entity_poly.pdbx_strand_id
1 'polypeptide(L)'
;MSELRRKVCAELEVYNHKFLLVQGDHCYSPEEDDRLLLDLDIKEGVQLSLVIMAFARGLTGRWEPAPEDHSAWMTGMTIAADGTFVTKRGELTDGLVRVLSASERRVNLKRTCADSNDHVFMVEDDGLVMRGSCIQSGSTYTLTKQQD
;
A
#
# COMPACT_ATOMS: atom_id res chain seq x y z
N MET A 1 -21.05 -14.87 5.43
CA MET A 1 -20.86 -13.66 4.59
C MET A 1 -21.84 -12.65 5.11
N SER A 2 -21.37 -11.72 5.94
CA SER A 2 -22.21 -10.67 6.51
C SER A 2 -22.91 -9.88 5.40
N GLU A 3 -24.17 -9.53 5.61
CA GLU A 3 -24.96 -8.75 4.66
C GLU A 3 -24.29 -7.39 4.36
N LEU A 4 -23.62 -6.81 5.36
CA LEU A 4 -22.86 -5.56 5.26
C LEU A 4 -21.71 -5.66 4.27
N ARG A 5 -20.83 -6.67 4.37
CA ARG A 5 -19.70 -6.82 3.44
C ARG A 5 -20.17 -6.99 2.00
N ARG A 6 -21.24 -7.76 1.79
CA ARG A 6 -21.82 -7.94 0.46
C ARG A 6 -22.34 -6.62 -0.12
N LYS A 7 -23.04 -5.81 0.68
CA LYS A 7 -23.54 -4.48 0.26
C LYS A 7 -22.40 -3.53 -0.08
N VAL A 8 -21.40 -3.41 0.80
CA VAL A 8 -20.23 -2.54 0.59
C VAL A 8 -19.41 -2.97 -0.63
N CYS A 9 -19.17 -4.28 -0.79
CA CYS A 9 -18.45 -4.81 -1.95
C CYS A 9 -19.20 -4.55 -3.27
N ALA A 10 -20.54 -4.68 -3.26
CA ALA A 10 -21.37 -4.41 -4.43
C ALA A 10 -21.44 -2.92 -4.77
N GLU A 11 -21.58 -2.06 -3.76
CA GLU A 11 -21.68 -0.60 -3.93
C GLU A 11 -20.38 0.02 -4.43
N LEU A 12 -19.24 -0.53 -4.04
CA LEU A 12 -17.91 0.02 -4.34
C LEU A 12 -17.14 -0.78 -5.39
N GLU A 13 -17.77 -1.80 -5.98
CA GLU A 13 -17.16 -2.70 -6.97
C GLU A 13 -15.82 -3.32 -6.50
N VAL A 14 -15.72 -3.62 -5.20
CA VAL A 14 -14.53 -4.23 -4.60
C VAL A 14 -14.75 -5.69 -4.24
N TYR A 15 -13.74 -6.53 -4.49
CA TYR A 15 -13.75 -7.93 -4.11
C TYR A 15 -13.55 -8.11 -2.59
N ASN A 16 -14.18 -9.12 -1.98
CA ASN A 16 -14.27 -9.25 -0.51
C ASN A 16 -12.92 -9.30 0.23
N HIS A 17 -11.87 -9.79 -0.43
CA HIS A 17 -10.52 -9.95 0.12
C HIS A 17 -9.72 -8.64 0.13
N LYS A 18 -10.31 -7.56 -0.37
CA LYS A 18 -9.71 -6.21 -0.44
C LYS A 18 -10.33 -5.24 0.58
N PHE A 19 -11.22 -5.73 1.44
CA PHE A 19 -11.85 -4.96 2.51
C PHE A 19 -11.28 -5.44 3.86
N LEU A 20 -10.61 -4.52 4.57
CA LEU A 20 -10.19 -4.72 5.95
C LEU A 20 -11.03 -3.80 6.82
N LEU A 21 -11.70 -4.38 7.83
CA LEU A 21 -12.28 -3.59 8.90
C LEU A 21 -11.16 -3.34 9.91
N VAL A 22 -10.97 -2.09 10.31
CA VAL A 22 -9.94 -1.69 11.28
C VAL A 22 -10.58 -0.84 12.36
N GLN A 23 -10.31 -1.16 13.62
CA GLN A 23 -10.71 -0.36 14.78
C GLN A 23 -9.50 -0.13 15.69
N GLY A 24 -9.03 1.12 15.74
CA GLY A 24 -7.75 1.42 16.38
C GLY A 24 -6.64 0.62 15.71
N ASP A 25 -5.95 -0.21 16.49
CA ASP A 25 -4.80 -1.01 16.03
C ASP A 25 -5.19 -2.42 15.61
N HIS A 26 -6.47 -2.78 15.75
CA HIS A 26 -6.97 -4.12 15.45
C HIS A 26 -7.51 -4.20 14.03
N CYS A 27 -7.04 -5.20 13.28
CA CYS A 27 -7.45 -5.50 11.92
C CYS A 27 -8.21 -6.83 11.90
N TYR A 28 -9.44 -6.82 11.41
CA TYR A 28 -10.34 -7.97 11.47
C TYR A 28 -10.32 -8.78 10.17
N SER A 29 -10.22 -10.10 10.31
CA SER A 29 -10.35 -11.05 9.22
C SER A 29 -11.82 -11.20 8.76
N PRO A 30 -12.07 -11.64 7.52
CA PRO A 30 -13.44 -11.89 7.02
C PRO A 30 -14.25 -12.88 7.87
N GLU A 31 -13.58 -13.79 8.58
CA GLU A 31 -14.21 -14.78 9.46
C GLU A 31 -14.69 -14.17 10.80
N GLU A 32 -14.17 -13.00 11.17
CA GLU A 32 -14.45 -12.32 12.43
C GLU A 32 -15.62 -11.32 12.33
N ASP A 33 -16.02 -10.91 11.13
CA ASP A 33 -17.02 -9.83 10.92
C ASP A 33 -18.38 -10.10 11.56
N ASP A 34 -18.87 -11.34 11.45
CA ASP A 34 -20.24 -11.70 11.84
C ASP A 34 -20.40 -11.65 13.37
N ARG A 35 -19.32 -11.91 14.13
CA ARG A 35 -19.28 -11.70 15.59
C ARG A 35 -19.09 -10.23 15.96
N LEU A 36 -18.32 -9.51 15.16
CA LEU A 36 -17.88 -8.16 15.49
C LEU A 36 -18.96 -7.10 15.42
N LEU A 37 -19.86 -7.15 14.43
CA LEU A 37 -20.94 -6.15 14.31
C LEU A 37 -21.86 -6.16 15.53
N LEU A 38 -22.05 -7.35 16.12
CA LEU A 38 -22.80 -7.54 17.36
C LEU A 38 -22.02 -7.06 18.59
N ASP A 39 -20.73 -7.43 18.68
CA ASP A 39 -19.88 -7.08 19.82
C ASP A 39 -19.54 -5.57 19.89
N LEU A 40 -19.57 -4.87 18.75
CA LEU A 40 -19.32 -3.42 18.65
C LEU A 40 -20.57 -2.55 18.77
N ASP A 41 -21.74 -3.15 19.01
CA ASP A 41 -23.03 -2.45 19.10
C ASP A 41 -23.33 -1.57 17.87
N ILE A 42 -22.84 -1.97 16.69
CA ILE A 42 -23.08 -1.26 15.43
C ILE A 42 -24.54 -1.50 15.02
N LYS A 43 -25.39 -0.55 15.42
CA LYS A 43 -26.83 -0.56 15.18
C LYS A 43 -27.21 0.19 13.90
N GLU A 44 -28.48 0.04 13.52
CA GLU A 44 -29.09 0.86 12.48
C GLU A 44 -28.91 2.36 12.82
N GLY A 45 -28.42 3.15 11.85
CA GLY A 45 -28.09 4.57 12.05
C GLY A 45 -26.61 4.88 12.35
N VAL A 46 -25.76 3.87 12.55
CA VAL A 46 -24.31 4.09 12.67
C VAL A 46 -23.70 4.38 11.29
N GLN A 47 -22.92 5.46 11.22
CA GLN A 47 -22.17 5.82 10.01
C GLN A 47 -20.79 5.14 10.05
N LEU A 48 -20.55 4.23 9.09
CA LEU A 48 -19.25 3.61 8.88
C LEU A 48 -18.47 4.38 7.81
N SER A 49 -17.29 4.89 8.17
CA SER A 49 -16.38 5.48 7.21
C SER A 49 -15.47 4.40 6.65
N LEU A 50 -15.71 4.00 5.40
CA LEU A 50 -14.77 3.15 4.70
C LEU A 50 -13.64 3.98 4.10
N VAL A 51 -12.43 3.77 4.61
CA VAL A 51 -11.22 4.30 3.98
C VAL A 51 -10.71 3.25 3.00
N ILE A 52 -11.11 3.35 1.73
CA ILE A 52 -10.37 2.68 0.68
C ILE A 52 -8.99 3.35 0.68
N MET A 53 -7.94 2.58 0.96
CA MET A 53 -6.54 3.02 0.80
C MET A 53 -6.21 3.15 -0.70
N ALA A 54 -6.96 4.00 -1.41
CA ALA A 54 -6.78 4.34 -2.82
C ALA A 54 -5.33 4.75 -3.09
N PHE A 55 -4.71 5.38 -2.09
CA PHE A 55 -3.28 5.65 -2.07
C PHE A 55 -2.42 4.40 -2.31
N ALA A 56 -2.53 3.38 -1.45
CA ALA A 56 -1.71 2.16 -1.57
C ALA A 56 -2.00 1.40 -2.87
N ARG A 57 -3.27 1.31 -3.29
CA ARG A 57 -3.65 0.73 -4.59
C ARG A 57 -3.06 1.51 -5.76
N GLY A 58 -2.95 2.83 -5.63
CA GLY A 58 -2.33 3.70 -6.63
C GLY A 58 -0.85 3.42 -6.84
N LEU A 59 -0.18 2.70 -5.93
CA LEU A 59 1.24 2.35 -6.06
C LEU A 59 1.48 1.13 -6.95
N THR A 60 0.48 0.27 -7.13
CA THR A 60 0.62 -0.93 -7.97
C THR A 60 1.00 -0.57 -9.40
N GLY A 61 1.94 -1.31 -9.98
CA GLY A 61 2.43 -1.11 -11.34
C GLY A 61 3.95 -1.03 -11.40
N ARG A 62 4.45 -0.73 -12.60
CA ARG A 62 5.88 -0.58 -12.86
C ARG A 62 6.36 0.83 -12.52
N TRP A 63 7.53 0.90 -11.92
CA TRP A 63 8.22 2.13 -11.55
C TRP A 63 9.67 2.06 -12.02
N GLU A 64 10.20 3.18 -12.49
CA GLU A 64 11.59 3.29 -12.91
C GLU A 64 12.25 4.51 -12.25
N PRO A 65 13.55 4.43 -11.91
CA PRO A 65 14.34 5.60 -11.58
C PRO A 65 14.19 6.68 -12.63
N ALA A 66 14.04 7.92 -12.19
CA ALA A 66 14.19 9.05 -13.10
C ALA A 66 15.59 9.00 -13.75
N PRO A 67 15.73 9.41 -15.02
CA PRO A 67 16.99 9.32 -15.75
C PRO A 67 18.19 9.91 -14.99
N GLU A 68 17.96 10.96 -14.19
CA GLU A 68 18.95 11.67 -13.39
C GLU A 68 19.47 10.91 -12.16
N ASP A 69 18.69 9.97 -11.59
CA ASP A 69 19.06 9.32 -10.32
C ASP A 69 19.95 8.10 -10.49
N HIS A 70 20.07 7.55 -11.71
CA HIS A 70 20.91 6.40 -12.05
C HIS A 70 20.86 5.24 -11.03
N SER A 71 19.71 5.01 -10.40
CA SER A 71 19.57 4.04 -9.30
C SER A 71 19.48 2.61 -9.82
N ALA A 72 20.65 1.96 -9.98
CA ALA A 72 20.73 0.55 -10.38
C ALA A 72 19.95 -0.38 -9.44
N TRP A 73 19.86 -0.03 -8.15
CA TRP A 73 19.10 -0.77 -7.14
C TRP A 73 17.58 -0.81 -7.43
N MET A 74 16.99 0.29 -7.88
CA MET A 74 15.53 0.42 -8.08
C MET A 74 15.09 0.22 -9.53
N THR A 75 16.03 -0.12 -10.43
CA THR A 75 15.73 -0.33 -11.85
C THR A 75 14.78 -1.52 -12.04
N GLY A 76 13.78 -1.36 -12.92
CA GLY A 76 12.80 -2.42 -13.19
C GLY A 76 11.90 -2.73 -11.99
N MET A 77 11.62 -1.74 -11.14
CA MET A 77 10.79 -1.97 -9.97
C MET A 77 9.35 -2.23 -10.38
N THR A 78 8.71 -3.24 -9.77
CA THR A 78 7.28 -3.50 -9.93
C THR A 78 6.66 -3.74 -8.58
N ILE A 79 5.62 -2.97 -8.24
CA ILE A 79 4.84 -3.12 -7.02
C ILE A 79 3.58 -3.92 -7.36
N ALA A 80 3.35 -5.03 -6.68
CA ALA A 80 2.17 -5.88 -6.83
C ALA A 80 1.01 -5.38 -5.96
N ALA A 81 -0.19 -5.90 -6.25
CA ALA A 81 -1.42 -5.50 -5.56
C ALA A 81 -1.48 -5.94 -4.09
N ASP A 82 -0.67 -6.92 -3.70
CA ASP A 82 -0.53 -7.41 -2.32
C ASP A 82 0.50 -6.60 -1.49
N GLY A 83 1.11 -5.57 -2.09
CA GLY A 83 2.12 -4.73 -1.44
C GLY A 83 3.53 -5.29 -1.46
N THR A 84 3.76 -6.43 -2.12
CA THR A 84 5.12 -6.87 -2.45
C THR A 84 5.70 -6.05 -3.59
N PHE A 85 7.03 -5.98 -3.66
CA PHE A 85 7.69 -5.40 -4.82
C PHE A 85 8.95 -6.18 -5.20
N VAL A 86 9.27 -6.13 -6.48
CA VAL A 86 10.54 -6.64 -7.03
C VAL A 86 11.37 -5.49 -7.56
N THR A 87 12.70 -5.57 -7.52
CA THR A 87 13.62 -4.60 -8.14
C THR A 87 14.75 -5.31 -8.89
N LYS A 88 15.67 -4.53 -9.47
CA LYS A 88 16.75 -5.03 -10.34
C LYS A 88 16.21 -5.97 -11.41
N ARG A 89 15.13 -5.56 -12.08
CA ARG A 89 14.47 -6.36 -13.13
C ARG A 89 14.08 -7.78 -12.67
N GLY A 90 13.72 -7.93 -11.40
CA GLY A 90 13.25 -9.19 -10.83
C GLY A 90 14.33 -10.00 -10.09
N GLU A 91 15.58 -9.54 -10.01
CA GLU A 91 16.63 -10.22 -9.23
C GLU A 91 16.35 -10.19 -7.72
N LEU A 92 15.64 -9.17 -7.24
CA LEU A 92 15.30 -9.00 -5.84
C LEU A 92 13.80 -9.07 -5.68
N THR A 93 13.33 -10.08 -4.97
CA THR A 93 11.91 -10.43 -4.87
C THR A 93 11.37 -10.38 -3.45
N ASP A 94 12.16 -9.87 -2.51
CA ASP A 94 11.88 -9.89 -1.08
C ASP A 94 11.45 -8.51 -0.55
N GLY A 95 10.93 -7.64 -1.43
CA GLY A 95 10.50 -6.28 -1.14
C GLY A 95 9.06 -6.16 -0.63
N LEU A 96 8.83 -5.24 0.31
CA LEU A 96 7.51 -4.87 0.84
C LEU A 96 7.33 -3.35 0.89
N VAL A 97 6.16 -2.89 0.43
CA VAL A 97 5.69 -1.53 0.62
C VAL A 97 5.03 -1.41 1.99
N ARG A 98 5.53 -0.50 2.82
CA ARG A 98 4.91 -0.16 4.10
C ARG A 98 4.37 1.27 4.02
N VAL A 99 3.06 1.45 4.20
CA VAL A 99 2.47 2.79 4.30
C VAL A 99 2.82 3.36 5.67
N LEU A 100 3.57 4.46 5.69
CA LEU A 100 3.92 5.16 6.93
C LEU A 100 2.86 6.19 7.32
N SER A 101 2.32 6.90 6.32
CA SER A 101 1.22 7.85 6.49
C SER A 101 0.45 7.98 5.18
N ALA A 102 -0.84 7.65 5.19
CA ALA A 102 -1.67 7.77 4.00
C ALA A 102 -2.02 9.23 3.69
N SER A 103 -2.24 10.06 4.70
CA SER A 103 -2.55 11.49 4.54
C SER A 103 -1.37 12.29 4.00
N GLU A 104 -0.15 11.92 4.38
CA GLU A 104 1.10 12.52 3.86
C GLU A 104 1.64 11.79 2.63
N ARG A 105 0.92 10.76 2.14
CA ARG A 105 1.32 9.95 0.98
C ARG A 105 2.73 9.37 1.11
N ARG A 106 3.07 8.92 2.32
CA ARG A 106 4.40 8.50 2.71
C ARG A 106 4.50 6.98 2.84
N VAL A 107 5.50 6.39 2.18
CA VAL A 107 5.76 4.95 2.20
C VAL A 107 7.22 4.64 2.49
N ASN A 108 7.49 3.42 2.92
CA ASN A 108 8.81 2.83 3.00
C ASN A 108 8.87 1.61 2.09
N LEU A 109 9.78 1.64 1.12
CA LEU A 109 10.13 0.50 0.27
C LEU A 109 11.30 -0.24 0.94
N LYS A 110 10.98 -1.34 1.63
CA LYS A 110 11.97 -2.08 2.43
C LYS A 110 11.99 -3.56 2.02
N ARG A 111 13.16 -4.18 2.03
CA ARG A 111 13.26 -5.63 1.92
C ARG A 111 12.85 -6.29 3.25
N THR A 112 12.57 -7.59 3.19
CA THR A 112 12.24 -8.41 4.36
C THR A 112 13.46 -8.96 5.10
N CYS A 113 14.63 -8.98 4.45
CA CYS A 113 15.86 -9.44 5.09
C CYS A 113 16.31 -8.48 6.20
N ALA A 114 17.01 -9.04 7.21
CA ALA A 114 17.62 -8.28 8.28
C ALA A 114 18.57 -7.20 7.73
N ASP A 115 18.66 -6.08 8.45
CA ASP A 115 19.54 -4.95 8.16
C ASP A 115 19.36 -4.28 6.79
N SER A 116 18.24 -4.55 6.11
CA SER A 116 17.90 -3.84 4.88
C SER A 116 17.60 -2.37 5.14
N ASN A 117 18.04 -1.54 4.20
CA ASN A 117 17.85 -0.09 4.27
C ASN A 117 16.38 0.29 4.17
N ASP A 118 16.04 1.41 4.82
CA ASP A 118 14.74 2.06 4.74
C ASP A 118 14.78 3.10 3.62
N HIS A 119 14.01 2.86 2.57
CA HIS A 119 13.85 3.80 1.48
C HIS A 119 12.50 4.49 1.61
N VAL A 120 12.51 5.67 2.21
CA VAL A 120 11.30 6.42 2.54
C VAL A 120 10.98 7.38 1.42
N PHE A 121 9.77 7.30 0.89
CA PHE A 121 9.27 8.10 -0.21
C PHE A 121 8.03 8.89 0.19
N MET A 122 7.91 10.08 -0.37
CA MET A 122 6.64 10.80 -0.52
C MET A 122 6.19 10.66 -1.97
N VAL A 123 4.93 10.30 -2.15
CA VAL A 123 4.32 10.13 -3.47
C VAL A 123 3.57 11.41 -3.82
N GLU A 124 3.87 12.00 -4.97
CA GLU A 124 3.22 13.22 -5.45
C GLU A 124 1.71 12.99 -5.65
N ASP A 125 0.91 14.06 -5.65
CA ASP A 125 -0.55 13.98 -5.60
C ASP A 125 -1.17 13.19 -6.76
N ASP A 126 -0.55 13.26 -7.94
CA ASP A 126 -0.97 12.52 -9.13
C ASP A 126 -0.72 11.00 -9.05
N GLY A 127 0.10 10.55 -8.09
CA GLY A 127 0.47 9.15 -7.92
C GLY A 127 1.40 8.61 -9.00
N LEU A 128 2.02 9.47 -9.81
CA LEU A 128 2.89 9.11 -10.93
C LEU A 128 4.37 9.31 -10.59
N VAL A 129 4.69 10.12 -9.59
CA VAL A 129 6.05 10.36 -9.14
C VAL A 129 6.15 10.10 -7.64
N MET A 130 7.26 9.51 -7.20
CA MET A 130 7.62 9.49 -5.80
C MET A 130 9.08 9.90 -5.59
N ARG A 131 9.30 10.73 -4.59
CA ARG A 131 10.63 11.27 -4.23
C ARG A 131 10.96 10.82 -2.82
N GLY A 132 12.18 10.33 -2.62
CA GLY A 132 12.55 9.72 -1.37
C GLY A 132 14.04 9.66 -1.15
N SER A 133 14.40 9.06 -0.03
CA SER A 133 15.79 8.86 0.35
C SER A 133 15.97 7.54 1.09
N CYS A 134 17.20 7.03 1.01
CA CYS A 134 17.68 5.97 1.88
C CYS A 134 18.12 6.61 3.20
N ILE A 135 17.50 6.22 4.31
CA ILE A 135 17.81 6.78 5.63
C ILE A 135 19.27 6.47 6.03
N GLN A 136 19.75 5.29 5.66
CA GLN A 136 21.07 4.79 6.04
C GLN A 136 22.21 5.42 5.23
N SER A 137 22.02 5.64 3.92
CA SER A 137 23.08 6.16 3.04
C SER A 137 22.95 7.65 2.73
N GLY A 138 21.80 8.27 3.02
CA GLY A 138 21.49 9.65 2.63
C GLY A 138 21.24 9.84 1.13
N SER A 139 21.34 8.78 0.32
CA SER A 139 21.09 8.83 -1.12
C SER A 139 19.63 9.19 -1.40
N THR A 140 19.40 10.08 -2.37
CA THR A 140 18.08 10.48 -2.82
C THR A 140 17.66 9.70 -4.07
N TYR A 141 16.36 9.58 -4.28
CA TYR A 141 15.77 8.88 -5.41
C TYR A 141 14.47 9.55 -5.85
N THR A 142 14.23 9.52 -7.14
CA THR A 142 12.97 9.83 -7.81
C THR A 142 12.59 8.61 -8.62
N LEU A 143 11.37 8.14 -8.43
CA LEU A 143 10.78 7.04 -9.18
C LEU A 143 9.57 7.56 -9.93
N THR A 144 9.46 7.18 -11.20
CA THR A 144 8.35 7.53 -12.07
C THR A 144 7.57 6.29 -12.46
N LYS A 145 6.25 6.36 -12.33
CA LYS A 145 5.35 5.29 -12.70
C LYS A 145 5.31 5.17 -14.21
N GLN A 146 5.51 3.96 -14.71
CA GLN A 146 5.43 3.68 -16.12
C GLN A 146 3.98 3.42 -16.49
N GLN A 147 3.52 4.01 -17.59
CA GLN A 147 2.24 3.66 -18.19
C GLN A 147 2.42 2.35 -18.94
N ASP A 148 1.47 1.42 -18.75
CA ASP A 148 1.37 0.19 -19.55
C ASP A 148 0.86 0.50 -20.97
#